data_AF-A0A920VW63-F1
#
_entry.id   AF-A0A920VW63-F1
#
_cell.length_a   1.000
_cell.length_b   1.000
_cell.length_c   1.000
_cell.angle_alpha   90.00
_cell.angle_beta   90.00
_cell.angle_gamma   90.00
#
_symmetry.space_group_name_H-M   'P 1'
#
loop_
_entity.id
_entity.type
_entity.pdbx_description
1 polymer ?
#
loop_
_entity_poly.entity_id
_entity_poly.type
_entity_poly.pdbx_seq_one_letter_code
_entity_poly.pdbx_strand_id
1 'polypeptide(L)'
;MLKKWKTLDTKQIFGTKFFGLREDKVLSPKTENTHPVWVMDAPNWINIIPITKEQKVIMIKQYRFGSQEISLEIPGGMVDAGEEPYQLLYVN
;
A
#
# COMPACT_ATOMS: atom_id res chain seq x y z
N MET A 1 0.24 1.64 -26.67
CA MET A 1 0.65 0.77 -25.54
C MET A 1 1.22 1.65 -24.44
N LEU A 2 0.87 1.38 -23.18
CA LEU A 2 1.46 2.10 -22.04
C LEU A 2 2.92 1.69 -21.87
N LYS A 3 3.82 2.66 -21.76
CA LYS A 3 5.24 2.45 -21.46
C LYS A 3 5.50 2.80 -20.00
N LYS A 4 6.33 2.02 -19.31
CA LYS A 4 6.77 2.35 -17.94
C LYS A 4 7.64 3.61 -17.98
N TRP A 5 7.47 4.47 -16.98
CA TRP A 5 8.41 5.56 -16.72
C TRP A 5 9.73 4.97 -16.23
N LYS A 6 10.85 5.54 -16.66
CA LYS A 6 12.18 5.09 -16.21
C LYS A 6 12.60 5.95 -15.01
N THR A 7 12.86 5.32 -13.88
CA THR A 7 13.53 5.98 -12.74
C THR A 7 15.01 6.18 -13.08
N LEU A 8 15.47 7.41 -12.97
CA LEU A 8 16.83 7.85 -13.26
C LEU A 8 17.66 8.00 -11.98
N ASP A 9 17.03 8.46 -10.91
CA ASP A 9 17.64 8.66 -9.60
C ASP A 9 16.59 8.54 -8.49
N THR A 10 17.02 8.16 -7.30
CA THR A 10 16.16 7.98 -6.13
C THR A 10 16.86 8.57 -4.90
N LYS A 11 16.15 9.43 -4.17
CA LYS A 11 16.61 10.07 -2.94
C LYS A 11 15.63 9.81 -1.80
N GLN A 12 16.11 9.17 -0.74
CA GLN A 12 15.33 9.04 0.50
C GLN A 12 15.19 10.42 1.17
N ILE A 13 13.96 10.84 1.46
CA ILE A 13 13.66 12.10 2.16
C ILE A 13 13.44 11.82 3.65
N PHE A 14 12.66 10.78 3.95
CA PHE A 14 12.25 10.46 5.33
C PHE A 14 11.99 8.95 5.48
N GLY A 15 12.12 8.45 6.70
CA GLY A 15 11.86 7.04 7.00
C GLY A 15 11.44 6.82 8.46
N THR A 16 10.49 5.92 8.62
CA THR A 16 10.07 5.34 9.90
C THR A 16 10.34 3.82 9.87
N LYS A 17 9.93 3.10 10.92
CA LYS A 17 9.99 1.63 10.93
C LYS A 17 9.19 0.98 9.80
N PHE A 18 8.07 1.59 9.39
CA PHE A 18 7.13 0.96 8.44
C PHE A 18 7.06 1.69 7.11
N PHE A 19 7.14 3.03 7.13
CA PHE A 19 6.96 3.86 5.95
C PHE A 19 8.20 4.67 5.61
N GLY A 20 8.49 4.80 4.31
CA GLY A 20 9.48 5.70 3.75
C GLY A 20 8.83 6.76 2.86
N LEU A 21 9.47 7.91 2.72
CA LEU A 21 9.17 8.88 1.67
C LEU A 21 10.45 9.10 0.86
N ARG A 22 10.36 8.89 -0.45
CA ARG A 22 11.45 9.14 -1.39
C ARG A 22 11.00 10.04 -2.53
N GLU A 23 11.98 10.75 -3.09
CA GLU A 23 11.85 11.47 -4.36
C GLU A 23 12.54 10.64 -5.45
N ASP A 24 11.78 10.29 -6.48
CA ASP A 24 12.29 9.64 -7.68
C ASP A 24 12.35 10.65 -8.82
N LYS A 25 13.51 10.77 -9.46
CA LYS A 25 13.67 11.50 -10.71
C LYS A 25 13.31 10.56 -11.86
N VAL A 26 12.25 10.85 -12.59
CA VAL A 26 11.69 9.95 -13.62
C VAL A 26 11.68 10.57 -15.01
N LEU A 27 11.86 9.72 -16.03
CA LEU A 27 11.76 10.09 -17.45
C LEU A 27 10.38 9.73 -18.00
N SER A 28 9.68 10.73 -18.52
CA SER A 28 8.38 10.55 -19.20
C SER A 28 8.56 9.80 -20.52
N PRO A 29 7.90 8.65 -20.73
CA PRO A 29 7.99 7.92 -21.98
C PRO A 29 7.17 8.56 -23.11
N LYS A 30 6.41 9.63 -22.82
CA LYS A 30 5.60 10.38 -23.79
C LYS A 30 6.29 11.66 -24.26
N THR A 31 6.93 12.38 -23.35
CA THR A 31 7.49 13.72 -23.61
C THR A 31 9.01 13.76 -23.53
N GLU A 32 9.66 12.69 -23.07
CA GLU A 32 11.11 12.62 -22.83
C GLU A 32 11.65 13.66 -21.84
N ASN A 33 10.76 14.34 -21.13
CA ASN A 33 11.11 15.26 -20.06
C ASN A 33 11.34 14.51 -18.75
N THR A 34 12.19 15.11 -17.91
CA THR A 34 12.47 14.61 -16.58
C THR A 34 11.62 15.33 -15.54
N HIS A 35 11.07 14.59 -14.57
CA HIS A 35 10.22 15.11 -13.51
C HIS A 35 10.60 14.51 -12.15
N PRO A 36 10.52 15.27 -11.05
CA PRO A 36 10.50 14.68 -9.71
C PRO A 36 9.10 14.11 -9.42
N VAL A 37 9.05 12.96 -8.76
CA VAL A 37 7.83 12.40 -8.17
C VAL A 37 8.11 11.93 -6.75
N TRP A 38 7.11 12.00 -5.88
CA TRP A 38 7.23 11.55 -4.49
C TRP A 38 6.53 10.21 -4.33
N VAL A 39 7.26 9.24 -3.79
CA VAL A 39 6.78 7.89 -3.58
C VAL A 39 6.80 7.60 -2.08
N MET A 40 5.66 7.19 -1.56
CA MET A 40 5.56 6.62 -0.22
C MET A 40 5.86 5.13 -0.31
N ASP A 41 6.95 4.72 0.31
CA ASP A 41 7.28 3.33 0.51
C ASP A 41 6.48 2.79 1.67
N ALA A 42 5.70 1.76 1.39
CA ALA A 42 4.87 1.07 2.35
C ALA A 42 5.07 -0.45 2.18
N PRO A 43 4.91 -1.23 3.26
CA PRO A 43 4.91 -2.68 3.18
C PRO A 43 3.73 -3.15 2.33
N ASN A 44 3.74 -4.42 1.95
CA ASN A 44 2.58 -5.04 1.33
C ASN A 44 1.43 -5.14 2.34
N TRP A 45 0.19 -5.05 1.85
CA TRP A 45 -1.03 -5.20 2.64
C TRP A 45 -1.95 -6.20 1.97
N ILE A 46 -2.72 -6.90 2.80
CA ILE A 46 -3.76 -7.82 2.36
C ILE A 46 -5.07 -7.35 2.94
N ASN A 47 -6.11 -7.45 2.12
CA ASN A 47 -7.48 -7.29 2.57
C ASN A 47 -8.25 -8.54 2.15
N ILE A 48 -9.16 -8.98 3.00
CA ILE A 48 -10.04 -10.12 2.73
C ILE A 48 -11.49 -9.66 2.73
N ILE A 49 -12.33 -10.31 1.94
CA ILE A 49 -13.78 -10.10 1.95
C ILE A 49 -14.41 -11.41 2.43
N PRO A 50 -14.60 -11.61 3.74
CA PRO A 50 -15.18 -12.84 4.25
C PRO A 50 -16.69 -12.84 3.99
N ILE A 51 -17.17 -13.90 3.36
CA ILE A 51 -18.59 -14.09 3.04
C ILE A 51 -19.15 -15.23 3.89
N THR A 52 -20.21 -14.98 4.64
CA THR A 52 -20.90 -16.01 5.44
C THR A 52 -21.79 -16.89 4.56
N LYS A 53 -22.26 -18.03 5.09
CA LYS A 53 -23.21 -18.91 4.37
C LYS A 53 -24.51 -18.20 3.99
N GLU A 54 -24.88 -17.17 4.74
CA GLU A 54 -26.05 -16.32 4.52
C GLU A 54 -25.76 -15.14 3.56
N GLN A 55 -24.64 -15.18 2.82
CA GLN A 55 -24.22 -14.15 1.87
C GLN A 55 -24.02 -12.76 2.50
N LYS A 56 -23.61 -12.72 3.77
CA LYS A 56 -23.24 -11.46 4.46
C LYS A 56 -21.73 -11.25 4.43
N VAL A 57 -21.30 -10.00 4.43
CA VAL A 57 -19.87 -9.62 4.53
C VAL A 57 -19.52 -9.35 5.99
N ILE A 58 -18.42 -9.94 6.47
CA ILE A 58 -17.86 -9.60 7.79
C ILE A 58 -17.07 -8.30 7.67
N MET A 59 -17.41 -7.34 8.54
CA MET A 59 -16.81 -6.00 8.59
C MET A 59 -16.25 -5.74 10.00
N ILE A 60 -15.26 -4.85 10.10
CA ILE A 60 -14.69 -4.37 11.36
C ILE A 60 -14.85 -2.85 11.49
N LYS A 61 -14.78 -2.35 12.72
CA LYS A 61 -14.63 -0.92 13.01
C LYS A 61 -13.19 -0.65 13.44
N GLN A 62 -12.53 0.29 12.79
CA GLN A 62 -11.14 0.62 13.07
C GLN A 62 -10.98 2.13 13.22
N TYR A 63 -10.23 2.57 14.23
CA TYR A 63 -9.86 3.99 14.34
C TYR A 63 -8.68 4.28 13.41
N ARG A 64 -8.84 5.27 12.52
CA ARG A 64 -7.82 5.65 11.54
C ARG A 64 -7.21 6.99 11.94
N PHE A 65 -5.96 6.97 12.41
CA PHE A 65 -5.26 8.20 12.83
C PHE A 65 -5.16 9.26 11.72
N GLY A 66 -5.04 8.87 10.45
CA GLY A 66 -4.93 9.80 9.33
C GLY A 66 -6.21 10.62 9.08
N SER A 67 -7.39 10.01 9.23
CA SER A 67 -8.69 10.70 9.12
C SER A 67 -9.27 11.14 10.46
N GLN A 68 -8.72 10.63 11.57
CA GLN A 68 -9.18 10.83 12.95
C GLN A 68 -10.61 10.31 13.22
N GLU A 69 -11.02 9.27 12.49
CA GLU A 69 -12.38 8.72 12.54
C GLU A 69 -12.39 7.22 12.80
N ILE A 70 -13.54 6.71 13.27
CA ILE A 70 -13.83 5.27 13.26
C ILE A 70 -14.44 4.90 11.90
N SER A 71 -13.70 4.15 11.10
CA SER A 71 -14.14 3.66 9.79
C SER A 71 -14.74 2.26 9.89
N LEU A 72 -15.74 1.98 9.04
CA LEU A 72 -16.26 0.64 8.80
C LEU A 72 -15.54 0.03 7.60
N GLU A 73 -14.83 -1.08 7.79
CA GLU A 73 -13.89 -1.62 6.81
C GLU A 73 -13.98 -3.14 6.70
N ILE A 74 -13.45 -3.68 5.60
CA ILE A 74 -13.16 -5.10 5.50
C ILE A 74 -11.90 -5.44 6.33
N PRO A 75 -11.78 -6.66 6.87
CA PRO A 75 -10.56 -7.06 7.57
C PRO A 75 -9.35 -7.02 6.64
N GLY A 76 -8.23 -6.57 7.18
CA GLY A 76 -6.97 -6.49 6.46
C GLY A 76 -5.80 -6.23 7.39
N GLY A 77 -4.60 -6.46 6.89
CA GLY A 77 -3.36 -6.37 7.66
C GLY A 77 -2.14 -6.18 6.78
N MET A 78 -1.07 -5.73 7.42
CA MET A 78 0.26 -5.64 6.82
C MET A 78 0.86 -7.03 6.68
N VAL A 79 1.67 -7.25 5.64
CA VAL A 79 2.50 -8.45 5.50
C VAL A 79 3.83 -8.23 6.21
N ASP A 80 4.14 -9.08 7.19
CA ASP A 80 5.43 -8.99 7.87
C ASP A 80 6.57 -9.49 6.97
N ALA A 81 7.78 -9.04 7.28
CA ALA A 81 8.95 -9.40 6.50
C ALA A 81 9.21 -10.91 6.56
N GLY A 82 9.19 -11.56 5.38
CA GLY A 82 9.38 -13.00 5.25
C GLY A 82 8.10 -13.83 5.32
N GLU A 83 6.94 -13.19 5.52
CA GLU A 83 5.65 -13.87 5.40
C GLU A 83 5.19 -13.92 3.94
N GLU A 84 4.63 -15.06 3.56
CA GLU A 84 3.93 -15.18 2.29
C GLU A 84 2.46 -14.79 2.47
N PRO A 85 1.86 -14.03 1.52
CA PRO A 85 0.52 -13.47 1.68
C PRO A 85 -0.60 -14.44 2.12
N TYR A 86 -0.52 -15.70 1.70
CA TYR A 86 -1.56 -16.69 2.03
C TYR A 86 -1.53 -17.13 3.52
N GLN A 87 -0.43 -16.91 4.23
CA GLN A 87 -0.28 -17.31 5.64
C GLN A 87 -1.12 -16.43 6.57
N LEU A 88 -1.44 -15.20 6.14
CA LEU A 88 -2.26 -14.24 6.88
C LEU A 88 -3.77 -14.52 6.81
N LEU A 89 -4.20 -15.52 6.02
CA LEU A 89 -5.61 -15.91 5.91
C LEU A 89 -6.12 -16.73 7.10
N TYR A 90 -5.22 -17.13 8.01
CA TYR A 90 -5.55 -17.87 9.23
C TYR A 90 -5.53 -16.91 10.44
N VAL A 91 -6.46 -15.96 10.48
CA VAL A 91 -6.68 -15.17 11.68
C VAL A 91 -7.63 -15.96 12.59
N ASN A 92 -7.15 -16.36 13.77
CA ASN A 92 -7.92 -17.09 14.81
C ASN A 92 -9.16 -16.31 15.25
#